data_AF-A0AA43I5S0-F1
#
_entry.id   AF-A0AA43I5S0-F1
#
_cell.length_a   1.000
_cell.length_b   1.000
_cell.length_c   1.000
_cell.angle_alpha   90.00
_cell.angle_beta   90.00
_cell.angle_gamma   90.00
#
_symmetry.space_group_name_H-M   'P 1'
#
loop_
_entity.id
_entity.type
_entity.pdbx_description
1 polymer ?
#
loop_
_entity_poly.entity_id
_entity_poly.type
_entity_poly.pdbx_seq_one_letter_code
_entity_poly.pdbx_strand_id
1 'polypeptide(L)' 'MFYVKEQLNDALEVSAEINDENVFCHCPHCGNEVQVDLAEVFADGDVDLFGTAVLCGDCSKKLMGGRSCECK' A
#
# COMPACT_ATOMS: atom_id res chain seq x y z
N MET A 1 -5.76 -16.35 5.74
CA MET A 1 -5.22 -16.41 4.37
C MET A 1 -6.18 -15.65 3.49
N PHE A 2 -5.78 -14.46 3.06
CA PHE A 2 -6.56 -13.62 2.14
C PHE A 2 -6.05 -13.88 0.71
N TYR A 3 -6.92 -13.73 -0.28
CA TYR A 3 -6.55 -13.87 -1.68
C TYR A 3 -7.45 -12.95 -2.53
N VAL A 4 -6.89 -12.45 -3.63
CA VAL A 4 -7.65 -11.74 -4.66
C VAL A 4 -8.20 -12.78 -5.62
N LYS A 5 -9.45 -12.58 -6.04
CA LYS A 5 -10.14 -13.45 -6.98
C LYS A 5 -10.90 -12.59 -7.98
N GLU A 6 -10.44 -12.59 -9.23
CA GLU A 6 -11.01 -11.77 -10.30
C GLU A 6 -11.38 -12.62 -11.50
N GLN A 7 -12.56 -12.39 -12.05
CA GLN A 7 -13.05 -13.08 -13.24
C GLN A 7 -12.81 -12.20 -14.46
N LEU A 8 -11.91 -12.62 -15.35
CA LEU A 8 -11.58 -11.88 -16.57
C LEU A 8 -12.63 -12.10 -17.67
N ASN A 9 -13.24 -13.29 -17.70
CA ASN A 9 -14.36 -13.67 -18.56
C ASN A 9 -15.00 -14.97 -18.06
N ASP A 10 -16.03 -15.47 -18.75
CA ASP A 10 -16.77 -16.68 -18.37
C ASP A 10 -15.91 -17.96 -18.24
N ALA A 11 -14.70 -17.96 -18.82
CA ALA A 11 -13.81 -19.14 -18.85
C ALA A 11 -12.48 -18.94 -18.12
N LEU A 12 -12.15 -17.71 -17.67
CA LEU A 12 -10.85 -17.39 -17.08
C LEU A 12 -11.01 -16.64 -15.76
N GLU A 13 -10.49 -17.27 -14.71
CA GLU A 13 -10.42 -16.77 -13.35
C GLU A 13 -8.96 -16.62 -12.94
N VAL A 14 -8.60 -15.47 -12.38
CA VAL A 14 -7.28 -15.21 -11.81
C VAL A 14 -7.43 -15.13 -10.30
N SER A 15 -6.64 -15.94 -9.60
CA SER A 15 -6.50 -15.87 -8.15
C SER A 15 -5.05 -15.67 -7.77
N ALA A 16 -4.83 -14.83 -6.77
CA ALA A 16 -3.52 -14.55 -6.20
C ALA A 16 -3.65 -14.49 -4.68
N GLU A 17 -2.85 -15.30 -3.97
CA GLU A 17 -2.76 -15.22 -2.52
C GLU A 17 -2.19 -13.86 -2.13
N ILE A 18 -2.63 -13.28 -1.01
CA ILE A 18 -2.09 -12.02 -0.50
C ILE A 18 -1.04 -12.34 0.56
N ASN A 19 0.16 -11.80 0.39
CA ASN A 19 1.29 -11.90 1.30
C ASN A 19 1.96 -10.52 1.49
N ASP A 20 2.95 -10.43 2.38
CA ASP A 20 3.71 -9.23 2.69
C ASP A 20 4.56 -8.70 1.52
N GLU A 21 4.80 -9.52 0.50
CA GLU A 21 5.61 -9.19 -0.67
C GLU A 21 4.78 -8.70 -1.87
N ASN A 22 3.46 -8.93 -1.88
CA ASN A 22 2.62 -8.71 -3.06
C ASN A 22 1.52 -7.66 -2.88
N VAL A 23 1.58 -6.90 -1.79
CA VAL A 23 0.63 -5.82 -1.52
C VAL A 23 1.28 -4.48 -1.80
N PHE A 24 0.67 -3.73 -2.72
CA PHE A 24 1.16 -2.45 -3.16
C PHE A 24 0.03 -1.43 -3.25
N CYS A 25 0.39 -0.16 -3.13
CA CYS A 25 -0.48 0.95 -3.47
C CYS A 25 0.28 1.99 -4.30
N HIS A 26 -0.44 2.86 -4.98
CA HIS A 26 0.17 4.01 -5.65
C HIS A 26 0.12 5.23 -4.74
N CYS A 27 1.27 5.89 -4.57
CA CYS A 27 1.35 7.14 -3.84
C CYS A 27 0.43 8.18 -4.49
N PRO A 28 -0.56 8.75 -3.78
CA PRO A 28 -1.53 9.68 -4.36
C PRO A 28 -0.91 11.00 -4.85
N HIS A 29 0.31 11.33 -4.43
CA HIS A 29 1.00 12.55 -4.85
C HIS A 29 1.83 12.40 -6.12
N CYS A 30 2.53 11.28 -6.29
CA CYS A 30 3.47 11.09 -7.40
C CYS A 30 3.18 9.87 -8.29
N GLY A 31 2.25 9.00 -7.88
CA GLY A 31 1.89 7.77 -8.59
C GLY A 31 2.88 6.62 -8.43
N ASN A 32 4.02 6.83 -7.76
CA ASN A 32 5.00 5.75 -7.54
C ASN A 32 4.39 4.61 -6.74
N GLU A 33 4.74 3.39 -7.12
CA GLU A 33 4.39 2.18 -6.38
C GLU A 33 5.08 2.17 -5.01
N VAL A 34 4.34 1.78 -3.99
CA VAL A 34 4.79 1.65 -2.61
C VAL A 34 4.33 0.30 -2.11
N GLN A 35 5.27 -0.51 -1.62
CA GLN A 35 4.95 -1.75 -0.92
C GLN A 35 4.31 -1.41 0.44
N VAL A 36 3.23 -2.10 0.78
CA VAL A 36 2.42 -1.81 1.96
C VAL A 36 2.55 -2.93 2.97
N ASP A 37 2.93 -2.59 4.21
CA ASP A 37 2.78 -3.49 5.34
C ASP A 37 1.34 -3.43 5.85
N LEU A 38 0.58 -4.48 5.58
CA LEU A 38 -0.79 -4.59 6.06
C LEU A 38 -0.85 -4.57 7.60
N ALA A 39 0.08 -5.17 8.32
CA ALA A 39 0.03 -5.17 9.78
C ALA A 39 0.10 -3.74 10.36
N GLU A 40 0.90 -2.86 9.74
CA GLU A 40 0.98 -1.45 10.10
C GLU A 40 -0.32 -0.72 9.75
N VAL A 41 -0.86 -0.95 8.55
CA VAL A 41 -2.07 -0.29 8.06
C VAL A 41 -3.34 -0.71 8.82
N PHE A 42 -3.41 -1.96 9.28
CA PHE A 42 -4.53 -2.47 10.08
C PHE A 42 -4.40 -2.20 11.59
N ALA A 43 -3.28 -1.63 12.07
CA ALA A 43 -3.00 -1.49 13.49
C ALA A 43 -4.02 -0.61 14.23
N ASP A 44 -4.55 0.42 13.57
CA ASP A 44 -5.50 1.38 14.15
C ASP A 44 -6.96 0.88 14.14
N GLY A 45 -7.22 -0.29 13.54
CA GLY A 45 -8.51 -1.00 13.61
C GLY A 45 -9.64 -0.44 12.74
N ASP A 46 -9.48 0.74 12.15
CA ASP A 46 -10.45 1.38 11.25
C ASP A 46 -9.76 1.64 9.90
N VAL A 47 -9.87 0.67 8.99
CA VAL A 47 -9.19 0.76 7.70
C VAL A 47 -10.09 0.35 6.56
N ASP A 48 -10.09 1.18 5.52
CA ASP A 48 -10.79 0.95 4.27
C ASP A 48 -9.78 0.51 3.21
N LEU A 49 -9.88 -0.71 2.72
CA LEU A 49 -9.00 -1.25 1.67
C LEU A 49 -9.06 -0.43 0.37
N PHE A 50 -10.13 0.33 0.14
CA PHE A 50 -10.26 1.19 -1.03
C PHE A 50 -9.80 2.63 -0.78
N GLY A 51 -10.17 3.19 0.36
CA GLY A 51 -9.90 4.58 0.73
C GLY A 51 -8.54 4.84 1.40
N THR A 52 -7.85 3.79 1.86
CA THR A 52 -6.54 3.95 2.52
C THR A 52 -5.43 4.10 1.50
N ALA A 53 -4.66 5.18 1.62
CA ALA A 53 -3.54 5.47 0.72
C ALA A 53 -2.25 5.70 1.53
N VAL A 54 -1.15 5.08 1.09
CA VAL A 54 0.17 5.24 1.71
C VAL A 54 1.02 6.20 0.87
N LEU A 55 1.66 7.15 1.53
CA LEU A 55 2.60 8.05 0.87
C LEU A 55 3.96 7.36 0.70
N CYS A 56 4.58 7.54 -0.47
CA CYS A 56 5.98 7.13 -0.63
C CYS A 56 6.90 7.93 0.30
N GLY A 57 8.06 7.36 0.62
CA GLY A 57 9.02 7.99 1.55
C GLY A 57 9.42 9.41 1.15
N ASP A 58 9.54 9.70 -0.15
CA ASP A 58 9.91 11.04 -0.63
C ASP A 58 8.79 12.06 -0.42
N CYS A 59 7.54 11.69 -0.72
CA CYS A 59 6.38 12.55 -0.51
C CYS A 59 6.10 12.76 0.98
N SER A 60 6.24 11.71 1.79
CA SER A 60 6.13 11.80 3.25
C SER A 60 7.18 12.76 3.84
N LYS A 61 8.46 12.63 3.44
CA LYS A 61 9.53 13.54 3.86
C LYS A 61 9.31 15.00 3.46
N LYS A 62 8.77 15.22 2.26
CA LYS A 62 8.41 16.57 1.76
C LYS A 62 7.26 17.17 2.58
N LEU A 63 6.23 16.37 2.88
CA LEU A 63 5.06 16.79 3.64
C LEU A 63 5.39 17.11 5.10
N MET A 64 6.24 16.27 5.73
CA MET A 64 6.74 16.47 7.09
C MET A 64 7.78 17.61 7.20
N GLY A 65 8.08 18.31 6.09
CA GLY A 65 8.91 19.51 6.09
C GLY A 65 10.36 19.26 6.49
N GLY A 66 10.99 18.21 5.96
CA GLY A 66 12.33 17.76 6.32
C GLY A 66 13.36 18.88 6.56
N ARG A 67 13.48 19.30 7.83
CA ARG A 67 14.80 19.50 8.43
C ARG A 67 15.35 18.10 8.65
N SER A 68 16.44 17.79 7.95
CA SER A 68 17.25 16.61 8.19
C SER A 68 17.47 16.43 9.69
N CYS A 69 16.91 15.38 10.28
CA CYS A 69 17.45 14.89 11.54
C CYS A 69 18.68 14.06 11.15
N GLU A 70 19.84 14.72 11.12
CA GLU A 70 21.12 14.03 11.17
C GLU A 70 21.23 13.36 12.54
N CYS A 71 20.81 12.10 12.65
CA CYS A 71 21.22 11.27 13.77
C CYS A 71 22.67 10.86 13.53
N LYS A 72 23.55 11.50 14.29
CA LYS A 72 24.97 11.22 14.42
C LYS A 72 25.21 9.89 15.12
#